data_AF-A0A0K3B3E4-F1
#
_entry.id   AF-A0A0K3B3E4-F1
#
_cell.length_a   1.000
_cell.length_b   1.000
_cell.length_c   1.000
_cell.angle_alpha   90.00
_cell.angle_beta   90.00
_cell.angle_gamma   90.00
#
_symmetry.space_group_name_H-M   'P 1'
#
loop_
_entity.id
_entity.type
_entity.pdbx_description
1 polymer ?
#
loop_
_entity_poly.entity_id
_entity_poly.type
_entity_poly.pdbx_seq_one_letter_code
_entity_poly.pdbx_strand_id
1 'polypeptide(L)'
;MRLFREKYPYGRGASAAEPTECTFRSFTPPERPVDLKRKGYPTGLVIQAEFDPATQYDGGPAMAAKLNDNLISIRDEGSHGQYGRNSCATGKINDYLIHGVLPGSRTVCSGAPRPDVPADSAAGRPAPQSAQSLQERAAELIRTNKLGRRF
;
A
#
# COMPACT_ATOMS: atom_id res chain seq x y z
N MET A 1 16.98 10.38 7.13
CA MET A 1 16.60 8.95 7.11
C MET A 1 16.66 8.22 8.45
N ARG A 2 17.54 8.57 9.40
CA ARG A 2 17.68 7.87 10.70
C ARG A 2 16.37 7.72 11.49
N LEU A 3 15.60 8.79 11.63
CA LEU A 3 14.29 8.78 12.31
C LEU A 3 13.32 7.77 11.68
N PHE A 4 13.19 7.76 10.35
CA PHE A 4 12.27 6.86 9.66
C PHE A 4 12.70 5.41 9.75
N ARG A 5 14.01 5.14 9.67
CA ARG A 5 14.56 3.80 9.90
C ARG A 5 14.27 3.29 11.31
N GLU A 6 14.37 4.15 12.32
CA GLU A 6 14.16 3.79 13.73
C GLU A 6 12.67 3.62 14.07
N LYS A 7 11.80 4.51 13.57
CA LYS A 7 10.35 4.48 13.88
C LYS A 7 9.54 3.57 12.97
N TYR A 8 9.99 3.34 11.73
CA TYR A 8 9.27 2.53 10.74
C TYR A 8 10.22 1.48 10.13
N PRO A 9 10.69 0.52 10.94
CA PRO A 9 11.72 -0.44 10.51
C PRO A 9 11.20 -1.55 9.57
N TYR A 10 9.89 -1.62 9.33
CA TYR A 10 9.26 -2.65 8.51
C TYR A 10 8.66 -2.08 7.21
N GLY A 11 8.64 -2.89 6.15
CA GLY A 11 8.07 -2.53 4.84
C GLY A 11 8.86 -1.46 4.08
N ARG A 12 8.16 -0.62 3.30
CA ARG A 12 8.77 0.50 2.54
C ARG A 12 9.20 1.69 3.41
N GLY A 13 9.11 1.61 4.74
CA GLY A 13 9.28 2.71 5.71
C GLY A 13 10.28 3.81 5.31
N ALA A 14 11.57 3.62 5.59
CA ALA A 14 12.59 4.61 5.24
C ALA A 14 12.63 4.89 3.73
N SER A 15 12.52 3.87 2.86
CA SER A 15 12.56 4.07 1.40
C SER A 15 11.40 4.90 0.84
N ALA A 16 10.28 5.02 1.55
CA ALA A 16 9.14 5.84 1.14
C ALA A 16 9.33 7.33 1.49
N ALA A 17 10.24 7.63 2.41
CA ALA A 17 10.48 8.99 2.91
C ALA A 17 11.81 9.59 2.44
N GLU A 18 12.65 8.83 1.75
CA GLU A 18 13.88 9.36 1.18
C GLU A 18 13.64 10.20 -0.07
N PRO A 19 14.51 11.18 -0.37
CA PRO A 19 14.49 11.86 -1.66
C PRO A 19 14.52 10.83 -2.79
N THR A 20 13.55 10.93 -3.68
CA THR A 20 13.49 10.07 -4.87
C THR A 20 14.13 10.79 -6.05
N GLU A 21 14.21 10.10 -7.17
CA GLU A 21 14.84 10.61 -8.39
C GLU A 21 14.14 11.89 -8.89
N CYS A 22 12.84 12.03 -8.57
CA CYS A 22 12.06 13.23 -8.85
C CYS A 22 12.50 14.47 -8.05
N THR A 23 13.15 14.31 -6.89
CA THR A 23 13.69 15.42 -6.10
C THR A 23 14.82 16.13 -6.85
N PHE A 24 15.59 15.39 -7.66
CA PHE A 24 16.75 15.89 -8.39
C PHE A 24 16.45 16.18 -9.86
N ARG A 25 15.17 16.21 -10.25
CA ARG A 25 14.76 16.48 -11.63
C ARG A 25 15.27 17.85 -12.10
N SER A 26 15.83 17.90 -13.31
CA SER A 26 16.21 19.14 -13.99
C SER A 26 15.09 19.69 -14.88
N PHE A 27 14.05 18.90 -15.15
CA PHE A 27 12.92 19.29 -15.98
C PHE A 27 11.78 19.87 -15.14
N THR A 28 11.06 20.83 -15.73
CA THR A 28 9.80 21.34 -15.19
C THR A 28 8.69 20.31 -15.44
N PRO A 29 7.90 19.92 -14.42
CA PRO A 29 6.75 19.04 -14.63
C PRO A 29 5.85 19.58 -15.76
N PRO A 30 5.50 18.75 -16.75
CA PRO A 30 4.71 19.22 -17.89
C PRO A 30 3.29 19.63 -17.49
N GLU A 31 2.79 19.08 -16.39
CA GLU A 31 1.45 19.34 -15.87
C GLU A 31 1.51 19.84 -14.43
N ARG A 32 0.61 20.78 -14.12
CA ARG A 32 0.37 21.20 -12.75
C ARG A 32 -0.49 20.15 -12.02
N PRO A 33 -0.40 20.07 -10.68
CA PRO A 33 -1.35 19.28 -9.90
C PRO A 33 -2.80 19.63 -10.27
N VAL A 34 -3.60 18.61 -10.54
CA VAL A 34 -5.00 18.77 -10.95
C VAL A 34 -5.87 19.09 -9.74
N ASP A 35 -6.73 20.11 -9.86
CA ASP A 35 -7.84 20.28 -8.93
C ASP A 35 -8.94 19.27 -9.26
N LEU A 36 -8.93 18.17 -8.52
CA LEU A 36 -9.86 17.06 -8.69
C LEU A 36 -11.29 17.52 -8.37
N LYS A 37 -12.19 17.40 -9.32
CA LYS A 37 -13.62 17.67 -9.13
C LYS A 37 -14.44 16.77 -10.03
N ARG A 38 -15.60 16.34 -9.56
CA ARG A 38 -16.56 15.67 -10.42
C ARG A 38 -17.20 16.68 -11.36
N LYS A 39 -17.06 16.44 -12.67
CA LYS A 39 -17.60 17.29 -13.73
C LYS A 39 -18.02 16.44 -14.91
N GLY A 40 -19.32 16.40 -15.19
CA GLY A 40 -19.86 15.75 -16.39
C GLY A 40 -19.96 14.22 -16.33
N TYR A 41 -19.88 13.62 -15.13
CA TYR A 41 -20.14 12.18 -14.93
C TYR A 41 -20.99 11.90 -13.68
N PRO A 42 -21.74 10.77 -13.65
CA PRO A 42 -22.54 10.35 -12.50
C PRO A 42 -21.71 10.16 -11.23
N THR A 43 -22.37 10.04 -10.07
CA THR A 43 -21.69 9.68 -8.82
C THR A 43 -20.99 8.33 -8.97
N GLY A 44 -19.70 8.28 -8.62
CA GLY A 44 -18.86 7.09 -8.66
C GLY A 44 -18.68 6.42 -7.31
N LEU A 45 -17.76 5.45 -7.29
CA LEU A 45 -17.33 4.72 -6.10
C LEU A 45 -15.85 4.96 -5.82
N VAL A 46 -15.53 5.19 -4.56
CA VAL A 46 -14.17 5.08 -4.01
C VAL A 46 -14.15 3.90 -3.06
N ILE A 47 -13.15 3.03 -3.21
CA ILE A 47 -13.00 1.83 -2.39
C ILE A 47 -11.64 1.88 -1.71
N GLN A 48 -11.63 1.69 -0.40
CA GLN A 48 -10.42 1.85 0.38
C GLN A 48 -10.37 0.87 1.55
N ALA A 49 -9.28 0.10 1.64
CA ALA A 49 -9.02 -0.76 2.79
C ALA A 49 -8.28 0.01 3.90
N GLU A 50 -8.61 -0.31 5.15
CA GLU A 50 -8.13 0.37 6.35
C GLU A 50 -6.60 0.33 6.49
N PHE A 51 -5.98 -0.79 6.12
CA PHE A 51 -4.54 -1.01 6.24
C PHE A 51 -3.86 -1.20 4.88
N ASP A 52 -4.40 -0.60 3.82
CA ASP A 52 -3.79 -0.66 2.48
C ASP A 52 -2.35 -0.08 2.51
N PRO A 53 -1.32 -0.88 2.18
CA PRO A 53 0.07 -0.48 2.31
C PRO A 53 0.55 0.43 1.18
N ALA A 54 -0.18 0.52 0.07
CA ALA A 54 0.21 1.31 -1.10
C ALA A 54 -0.51 2.66 -1.14
N THR A 55 -1.80 2.67 -0.79
CA THR A 55 -2.63 3.88 -0.76
C THR A 55 -3.24 4.04 0.62
N GLN A 56 -2.69 4.95 1.43
CA GLN A 56 -3.12 5.19 2.82
C GLN A 56 -4.62 5.44 2.94
N TYR A 57 -5.24 4.91 4.00
CA TYR A 57 -6.70 4.95 4.18
C TYR A 57 -7.28 6.35 4.05
N ASP A 58 -6.66 7.37 4.66
CA ASP A 58 -7.16 8.75 4.64
C ASP A 58 -7.35 9.32 3.22
N GLY A 59 -6.62 8.80 2.23
CA GLY A 59 -6.78 9.16 0.83
C GLY A 59 -8.16 8.78 0.26
N GLY A 60 -8.73 7.66 0.70
CA GLY A 60 -10.05 7.19 0.25
C GLY A 60 -11.19 8.12 0.65
N PRO A 61 -11.43 8.38 1.96
CA PRO A 61 -12.42 9.35 2.41
C PRO A 61 -12.19 10.77 1.85
N ALA A 62 -10.93 11.20 1.72
CA ALA A 62 -10.61 12.50 1.13
C ALA A 62 -11.03 12.57 -0.35
N MET A 63 -10.72 11.54 -1.14
CA MET A 63 -11.12 11.45 -2.55
C MET A 63 -12.65 11.40 -2.70
N ALA A 64 -13.32 10.55 -1.93
CA ALA A 64 -14.78 10.42 -1.96
C ALA A 64 -15.46 11.75 -1.65
N ALA A 65 -14.98 12.47 -0.63
CA ALA A 65 -15.49 13.80 -0.29
C ALA A 65 -15.20 14.83 -1.40
N LYS A 66 -13.99 14.85 -1.96
CA LYS A 66 -13.58 15.80 -3.00
C LYS A 66 -14.36 15.61 -4.30
N LEU A 67 -14.70 14.37 -4.67
CA LEU A 67 -15.46 14.04 -5.87
C LEU A 67 -16.98 13.97 -5.63
N ASN A 68 -17.44 14.03 -4.38
CA ASN A 68 -18.83 13.76 -4.01
C ASN A 68 -19.30 12.40 -4.56
N ASP A 69 -18.48 11.39 -4.28
CA ASP A 69 -18.64 9.99 -4.64
C ASP A 69 -18.89 9.13 -3.39
N ASN A 70 -19.46 7.94 -3.58
CA ASN A 70 -19.76 7.05 -2.47
C ASN A 70 -18.52 6.25 -2.05
N LEU A 71 -18.32 6.11 -0.74
CA LEU A 71 -17.19 5.39 -0.18
C LEU A 71 -17.58 3.98 0.28
N ILE A 72 -16.79 2.98 -0.13
CA ILE A 72 -16.79 1.64 0.46
C ILE A 72 -15.48 1.48 1.25
N SER A 73 -15.57 1.49 2.57
CA SER A 73 -14.44 1.21 3.47
C SER A 73 -14.36 -0.27 3.80
N ILE A 74 -13.19 -0.89 3.68
CA ILE A 74 -12.96 -2.27 4.11
C ILE A 74 -12.20 -2.27 5.44
N ARG A 75 -12.88 -2.65 6.51
CA ARG A 75 -12.34 -2.68 7.88
C ARG A 75 -11.46 -3.91 8.11
N ASP A 76 -10.37 -3.77 8.86
CA ASP A 76 -9.44 -4.87 9.19
C ASP A 76 -8.93 -5.60 7.94
N GLU A 77 -8.56 -4.83 6.90
CA GLU A 77 -8.08 -5.35 5.61
C GLU A 77 -6.77 -4.68 5.22
N GLY A 78 -5.74 -5.49 4.94
CA GLY A 78 -4.38 -5.05 4.65
C GLY A 78 -3.93 -5.27 3.21
N SER A 79 -4.81 -5.75 2.33
CA SER A 79 -4.50 -5.91 0.91
C SER A 79 -4.69 -4.61 0.12
N HIS A 80 -3.90 -4.46 -0.94
CA HIS A 80 -4.06 -3.38 -1.91
C HIS A 80 -4.99 -3.80 -3.05
N GLY A 81 -6.01 -2.97 -3.29
CA GLY A 81 -7.08 -3.23 -4.27
C GLY A 81 -8.07 -4.30 -3.79
N GLN A 82 -9.37 -4.07 -4.02
CA GLN A 82 -10.43 -4.84 -3.34
C GLN A 82 -11.44 -5.52 -4.27
N TYR A 83 -11.53 -5.06 -5.52
CA TYR A 83 -12.45 -5.66 -6.50
C TYR A 83 -11.98 -7.08 -6.89
N GLY A 84 -12.87 -8.06 -6.76
CA GLY A 84 -12.56 -9.49 -6.94
C GLY A 84 -11.82 -10.13 -5.76
N ARG A 85 -11.54 -9.39 -4.68
CA ARG A 85 -10.80 -9.88 -3.50
C ARG A 85 -11.63 -9.87 -2.23
N ASN A 86 -12.49 -8.85 -2.07
CA ASN A 86 -13.45 -8.78 -0.98
C ASN A 86 -14.87 -9.01 -1.54
N SER A 87 -15.58 -10.03 -1.09
CA SER A 87 -16.89 -10.41 -1.65
C SER A 87 -17.97 -9.34 -1.42
N CYS A 88 -17.99 -8.72 -0.24
CA CYS A 88 -18.91 -7.62 0.09
C CYS A 88 -18.67 -6.40 -0.82
N ALA A 89 -17.40 -6.01 -1.01
CA ALA A 89 -17.06 -4.91 -1.92
C ALA A 89 -17.38 -5.26 -3.36
N THR A 90 -17.03 -6.48 -3.80
CA THR A 90 -17.25 -6.96 -5.16
C THR A 90 -18.72 -6.97 -5.54
N GLY A 91 -19.61 -7.42 -4.65
CA GLY A 91 -21.06 -7.35 -4.89
C GLY A 91 -21.55 -5.93 -5.14
N LYS A 92 -21.14 -4.98 -4.29
CA LYS A 92 -21.54 -3.56 -4.42
C LYS A 92 -20.95 -2.89 -5.66
N ILE A 93 -19.72 -3.25 -6.02
CA ILE A 93 -19.08 -2.76 -7.25
C ILE A 93 -19.82 -3.32 -8.47
N ASN A 94 -20.19 -4.60 -8.45
CA ASN A 94 -20.99 -5.21 -9.52
C ASN A 94 -22.35 -4.54 -9.66
N ASP A 95 -23.06 -4.30 -8.55
CA ASP A 95 -24.35 -3.60 -8.56
C ASP A 95 -24.23 -2.21 -9.21
N TYR A 96 -23.17 -1.47 -8.92
CA TYR A 96 -22.90 -0.19 -9.56
C TYR A 96 -22.55 -0.33 -11.04
N LEU A 97 -21.62 -1.21 -11.39
CA LEU A 97 -21.12 -1.34 -12.78
C LEU A 97 -22.16 -1.94 -13.73
N ILE A 98 -22.96 -2.89 -13.26
CA ILE A 98 -23.92 -3.64 -14.08
C ILE A 98 -25.30 -2.97 -14.06
N HIS A 99 -25.73 -2.48 -12.90
CA HIS A 99 -27.09 -2.00 -12.69
C HIS A 99 -27.17 -0.49 -12.40
N GLY A 100 -26.05 0.21 -12.26
CA GLY A 100 -26.03 1.63 -11.88
C GLY A 100 -26.50 1.88 -10.44
N VAL A 101 -26.57 0.83 -9.61
CA VAL A 101 -27.06 0.93 -8.22
C VAL A 101 -25.91 1.30 -7.30
N LEU A 102 -26.03 2.47 -6.67
CA LEU A 102 -25.05 2.94 -5.71
C LEU A 102 -25.29 2.32 -4.32
N PRO A 103 -24.23 1.93 -3.59
CA PRO A 103 -24.34 1.65 -2.15
C PRO A 103 -24.62 2.96 -1.40
N GLY A 104 -24.90 2.89 -0.10
CA GLY A 104 -24.99 4.09 0.74
C GLY A 104 -23.71 4.94 0.64
N SER A 105 -23.85 6.26 0.84
CA SER A 105 -22.74 7.24 0.67
C SER A 105 -21.47 6.89 1.45
N ARG A 106 -21.63 6.21 2.58
CA ARG A 106 -20.56 5.56 3.34
C ARG A 106 -21.01 4.16 3.71
N THR A 107 -20.37 3.16 3.12
CA THR A 107 -20.64 1.76 3.37
C THR A 107 -19.38 1.09 3.92
N VAL A 108 -19.56 0.18 4.87
CA VAL A 108 -18.45 -0.60 5.45
C VAL A 108 -18.62 -2.07 5.07
N CYS A 109 -17.55 -2.68 4.59
CA CYS A 109 -17.39 -4.12 4.47
C CYS A 109 -16.33 -4.58 5.48
N SER A 110 -16.39 -5.85 5.90
CA SER A 110 -15.33 -6.45 6.71
C SER A 110 -14.28 -7.08 5.80
N GLY A 111 -13.01 -6.96 6.20
CA GLY A 111 -11.88 -7.68 5.64
C GLY A 111 -11.93 -9.17 5.95
N ALA A 112 -10.99 -9.92 5.39
CA ALA A 112 -10.84 -11.33 5.73
C ALA A 112 -10.43 -11.49 7.21
N PRO A 113 -10.96 -12.50 7.92
CA PRO A 113 -10.52 -12.78 9.28
C PRO A 113 -9.02 -13.09 9.26
N ARG A 114 -8.30 -12.55 10.24
CA ARG A 114 -6.89 -12.87 10.43
C ARG A 114 -6.73 -14.37 10.69
N PRO A 115 -5.70 -15.02 10.11
CA PRO A 115 -5.36 -16.39 10.47
C PRO A 115 -5.20 -16.53 11.98
N ASP A 116 -5.63 -17.67 12.53
CA ASP A 116 -5.32 -18.00 13.91
C ASP A 116 -3.81 -18.28 14.01
N VAL A 117 -3.07 -17.33 14.58
CA VAL A 117 -1.63 -17.44 14.82
C VAL A 117 -1.45 -17.92 16.25
N PRO A 118 -0.93 -19.14 16.47
CA PRO A 118 -0.63 -19.61 17.82
C PRO A 118 0.28 -18.62 18.53
N ALA A 119 0.08 -18.44 19.83
CA ALA A 119 1.00 -17.64 20.64
C ALA A 119 2.43 -18.17 20.45
N ASP A 120 3.39 -17.25 20.36
CA ASP A 120 4.81 -17.63 20.34
C ASP A 120 5.08 -18.50 21.58
N SER A 121 5.41 -19.77 21.36
CA SER A 121 6.01 -20.58 22.43
C SER A 121 7.29 -19.85 22.87
N ALA A 122 7.55 -19.75 24.17
CA ALA A 122 8.72 -19.04 24.73
C ALA A 122 10.09 -19.49 24.14
N ALA A 123 10.11 -20.61 23.43
CA ALA A 123 11.18 -21.04 22.55
C ALA A 123 10.81 -20.80 21.07
N GLY A 124 10.63 -19.54 20.65
CA GLY A 124 10.64 -19.22 19.23
C GLY A 124 11.96 -19.77 18.65
N ARG A 125 11.89 -20.65 17.63
CA ARG A 125 13.11 -21.16 16.99
C ARG A 125 13.92 -19.92 16.58
N PRO A 126 15.14 -19.72 17.12
CA PRO A 126 15.95 -18.59 16.69
C PRO A 126 16.09 -18.70 15.17
N ALA A 127 15.93 -17.58 14.47
CA ALA A 127 16.27 -17.52 13.06
C ALA A 127 17.67 -18.14 12.92
N PRO A 128 17.89 -19.05 11.96
CA PRO A 128 19.20 -19.68 11.79
C PRO A 128 20.22 -18.54 11.69
N GLN A 129 21.06 -18.43 12.70
CA GLN A 129 22.12 -17.44 12.70
C GLN A 129 23.06 -17.87 11.58
N SER A 130 23.16 -17.03 10.55
CA SER A 130 24.18 -17.21 9.53
C SER A 130 25.53 -17.24 10.24
N ALA A 131 26.30 -18.31 10.04
CA ALA A 131 27.65 -18.43 10.59
C ALA A 131 28.59 -17.33 10.05
N GLN A 132 28.20 -16.70 8.94
CA GLN A 132 28.90 -15.58 8.32
C GLN A 132 28.17 -14.26 8.60
N SER A 133 28.94 -13.24 8.92
CA SER A 133 28.52 -11.84 8.98
C SER A 133 27.99 -11.36 7.61
N LEU A 134 27.20 -10.28 7.64
CA LEU A 134 26.73 -9.63 6.40
C LEU A 134 27.91 -9.12 5.56
N GLN A 135 29.00 -8.72 6.21
CA GLN A 135 30.24 -8.27 5.58
C GLN A 135 30.93 -9.40 4.80
N GLU A 136 31.05 -10.59 5.38
CA GLU A 136 31.63 -11.76 4.71
C GLU A 136 30.80 -12.20 3.51
N ARG A 137 29.47 -12.23 3.66
CA ARG A 137 28.54 -12.55 2.57
C ARG A 137 28.61 -11.53 1.43
N ALA A 138 28.74 -10.24 1.75
CA ALA A 138 28.92 -9.19 0.76
C ALA A 138 30.25 -9.33 0.02
N ALA A 139 31.35 -9.60 0.74
CA ALA A 139 32.67 -9.82 0.14
C ALA A 139 32.68 -11.04 -0.80
N GLU A 140 31.99 -12.12 -0.41
CA GLU A 140 31.84 -13.30 -1.25
C GLU A 140 31.03 -13.01 -2.52
N LEU A 141 29.89 -12.31 -2.41
CA LEU A 141 29.10 -11.91 -3.58
C LEU A 141 29.89 -11.01 -4.54
N ILE A 142 30.69 -10.07 -4.02
CA ILE A 142 31.56 -9.20 -4.82
C ILE A 142 32.59 -10.02 -5.58
N ARG A 143 33.23 -10.99 -4.90
CA ARG A 143 34.23 -11.89 -5.49
C ARG A 143 33.62 -12.81 -6.54
N THR A 144 32.53 -13.49 -6.20
CA THR A 144 31.85 -14.47 -7.07
C THR A 144 31.28 -13.82 -8.32
N ASN A 145 30.63 -12.66 -8.18
CA ASN A 145 30.04 -11.94 -9.30
C ASN A 145 31.00 -10.95 -9.98
N LYS A 146 32.29 -10.93 -9.59
CA LYS A 146 33.33 -10.06 -10.17
C LYS A 146 32.96 -8.57 -10.19
N LEU A 147 32.16 -8.12 -9.21
CA LEU A 147 31.61 -6.75 -9.13
C LEU A 147 32.66 -5.68 -8.80
N GLY A 148 33.88 -6.10 -8.48
CA GLY A 148 35.03 -5.21 -8.25
C GLY A 148 35.90 -4.92 -9.48
N ARG A 149 35.53 -5.41 -10.67
CA ARG A 149 36.24 -5.02 -11.90
C ARG A 149 35.87 -3.59 -12.25
N ARG A 150 36.87 -2.69 -12.26
CA ARG A 150 36.74 -1.41 -12.96
C ARG A 150 36.45 -1.73 -14.43
N PHE A 151 35.39 -1.15 -14.97
CA PHE A 151 35.14 -1.12 -16.41
C PHE A 151 36.26 -0.35 -17.11
#